data_AF-A0A6P2DGG7-F1
#
_entry.id   AF-A0A6P2DGG7-F1
#
_cell.length_a   1.000
_cell.length_b   1.000
_cell.length_c   1.000
_cell.angle_alpha   90.00
_cell.angle_beta   90.00
_cell.angle_gamma   90.00
#
_symmetry.space_group_name_H-M   'P 1'
#
loop_
_entity.id
_entity.type
_entity.pdbx_description
1 polymer ?
#
loop_
_entity_poly.entity_id
_entity_poly.type
_entity_poly.pdbx_seq_one_letter_code
_entity_poly.pdbx_strand_id
1 'polypeptide(L)'
;MSRTAAVVLLLLVPAIARADAAPIIPGFRTVWIDVTFTVERDYPDFEFYLLGPYFDDQPEKLLLSPSASVRMTGGTGSRYSHAQVYAVRKSQLTELPGPPSAEWLRWHREGVCPEEINFRTALLFTDTRDRIEITYRVEVRQDSGHVVKIGENVGNRWVERGWIAAAIFVPLGIISLGLWRVRRVRRLRTP
;
A
#
# COMPACT_ATOMS: atom_id res chain seq x y z
N MET A 1 36.47 -26.48 -4.56
CA MET A 1 35.42 -25.78 -5.34
C MET A 1 34.07 -25.67 -4.61
N SER A 2 33.90 -26.25 -3.40
CA SER A 2 32.62 -26.27 -2.67
C SER A 2 32.24 -24.96 -1.94
N ARG A 3 33.22 -24.12 -1.56
CA ARG A 3 32.94 -22.89 -0.77
C ARG A 3 32.31 -21.77 -1.60
N THR A 4 32.62 -21.67 -2.89
CA THR A 4 32.04 -20.67 -3.80
C THR A 4 30.58 -21.01 -4.14
N ALA A 5 30.26 -22.29 -4.31
CA ALA A 5 28.88 -22.75 -4.54
C ALA A 5 27.98 -22.47 -3.32
N ALA A 6 28.50 -22.62 -2.09
CA ALA A 6 27.77 -22.32 -0.86
C ALA A 6 27.44 -20.83 -0.69
N VAL A 7 28.35 -19.93 -1.09
CA VAL A 7 28.11 -18.47 -1.06
C VAL A 7 27.07 -18.06 -2.09
N VAL A 8 27.10 -18.66 -3.28
CA VAL A 8 26.07 -18.44 -4.32
C VAL A 8 24.72 -19.01 -3.88
N LEU A 9 24.69 -20.18 -3.22
CA LEU A 9 23.47 -20.75 -2.66
C LEU A 9 22.88 -19.85 -1.55
N LEU A 10 23.71 -19.31 -0.65
CA LEU A 10 23.30 -18.37 0.41
C LEU A 10 22.73 -17.07 -0.15
N LEU A 11 23.22 -16.60 -1.30
CA LEU A 11 22.67 -15.46 -2.02
C LEU A 11 21.35 -15.77 -2.75
N LEU A 12 21.06 -17.06 -3.01
CA LEU A 12 19.84 -17.52 -3.70
C LEU A 12 18.70 -17.87 -2.73
N VAL A 13 18.96 -18.15 -1.45
CA VAL A 13 17.92 -18.45 -0.44
C VAL A 13 16.84 -17.34 -0.34
N PRO A 14 17.15 -16.03 -0.40
CA PRO A 14 16.12 -14.99 -0.40
C PRO A 14 15.23 -14.98 -1.66
N ALA A 15 15.72 -15.56 -2.76
CA ALA A 15 15.02 -15.59 -4.04
C ALA A 15 14.02 -16.75 -4.15
N ILE A 16 14.34 -17.91 -3.54
CA ILE A 16 13.51 -19.13 -3.67
C ILE A 16 12.29 -19.09 -2.74
N ALA A 17 12.37 -18.42 -1.59
CA ALA A 17 11.22 -18.27 -0.67
C ALA A 17 10.09 -17.35 -1.20
N ARG A 18 10.15 -16.90 -2.47
CA ARG A 18 9.28 -15.84 -3.02
C ARG A 18 8.62 -16.16 -4.36
N ALA A 19 8.66 -17.42 -4.79
CA ALA A 19 8.04 -17.83 -6.05
C ALA A 19 6.49 -17.84 -6.04
N ASP A 20 5.86 -17.77 -4.86
CA ASP A 20 4.38 -17.86 -4.72
C ASP A 20 3.64 -16.51 -4.76
N ALA A 21 4.30 -15.40 -5.11
CA ALA A 21 3.63 -14.10 -5.29
C ALA A 21 3.54 -13.73 -6.78
N ALA A 22 2.35 -13.30 -7.22
CA ALA A 22 2.01 -12.90 -8.58
C ALA A 22 2.91 -11.73 -9.12
N PRO A 23 2.86 -11.41 -10.43
CA PRO A 23 4.00 -11.00 -11.26
C PRO A 23 4.88 -9.93 -10.58
N ILE A 24 6.01 -10.38 -10.05
CA ILE A 24 6.87 -9.62 -9.15
C ILE A 24 7.85 -8.80 -9.98
N ILE A 25 7.74 -7.46 -9.91
CA ILE A 25 8.89 -6.59 -10.21
C ILE A 25 9.98 -7.01 -9.20
N PRO A 26 11.18 -7.45 -9.64
CA PRO A 26 12.22 -7.90 -8.72
C PRO A 26 12.46 -6.89 -7.60
N GLY A 27 12.33 -7.34 -6.35
CA GLY A 27 12.47 -6.48 -5.19
C GLY A 27 11.17 -5.82 -4.69
N PHE A 28 10.02 -6.12 -5.26
CA PHE A 28 8.73 -5.66 -4.71
C PHE A 28 7.89 -6.82 -4.20
N ARG A 29 7.05 -6.56 -3.21
CA ARG A 29 5.99 -7.47 -2.76
C ARG A 29 4.67 -6.73 -2.73
N THR A 30 3.61 -7.36 -3.20
CA THR A 30 2.27 -6.83 -3.06
C THR A 30 1.80 -7.04 -1.63
N VAL A 31 1.32 -5.98 -0.99
CA VAL A 31 0.71 -6.02 0.33
C VAL A 31 -0.68 -5.41 0.29
N TRP A 32 -1.51 -5.84 1.23
CA TRP A 32 -2.84 -5.29 1.40
C TRP A 32 -2.81 -4.05 2.30
N ILE A 33 -3.74 -3.14 2.04
CA ILE A 33 -3.92 -1.90 2.77
C ILE A 33 -5.24 -1.98 3.54
N ASP A 34 -5.16 -1.83 4.85
CA ASP A 34 -6.30 -1.50 5.70
C ASP A 34 -6.50 0.00 5.73
N VAL A 35 -7.74 0.40 5.56
CA VAL A 35 -8.12 1.80 5.49
C VAL A 35 -9.04 2.13 6.65
N THR A 36 -8.73 3.18 7.39
CA THR A 36 -9.62 3.74 8.41
C THR A 36 -10.10 5.11 7.96
N PHE A 37 -11.41 5.28 7.84
CA PHE A 37 -12.06 6.54 7.54
C PHE A 37 -12.50 7.24 8.82
N THR A 38 -12.23 8.53 8.90
CA THR A 38 -12.57 9.40 10.02
C THR A 38 -13.15 10.70 9.50
N VAL A 39 -13.90 11.42 10.32
CA VAL A 39 -14.34 12.80 10.08
C VAL A 39 -14.05 13.63 11.32
N GLU A 40 -13.71 14.91 11.16
CA GLU A 40 -13.44 15.80 12.31
C GLU A 40 -14.70 16.47 12.86
N ARG A 41 -15.73 16.60 12.01
CA ARG A 41 -17.00 17.25 12.34
C ARG A 41 -18.14 16.52 11.66
N ASP A 42 -19.34 16.72 12.18
CA ASP A 42 -20.54 16.21 11.53
C ASP A 42 -20.81 16.95 10.23
N TYR A 43 -21.33 16.20 9.25
CA TYR A 43 -21.81 16.70 7.96
C TYR A 43 -23.29 16.31 7.82
N PRO A 44 -24.21 16.98 8.53
CA PRO A 44 -25.60 16.53 8.65
C PRO A 44 -26.33 16.48 7.31
N ASP A 45 -25.93 17.31 6.35
CA ASP A 45 -26.52 17.39 5.01
C ASP A 45 -25.96 16.35 4.03
N PHE A 46 -24.97 15.56 4.43
CA PHE A 46 -24.27 14.62 3.57
C PHE A 46 -24.41 13.17 4.06
N GLU A 47 -24.36 12.25 3.12
CA GLU A 47 -24.13 10.82 3.35
C GLU A 47 -22.88 10.39 2.60
N PHE A 48 -22.16 9.42 3.15
CA PHE A 48 -20.92 8.93 2.57
C PHE A 48 -21.10 7.51 2.06
N TYR A 49 -20.57 7.23 0.87
CA TYR A 49 -20.64 5.91 0.25
C TYR A 49 -19.27 5.47 -0.24
N LEU A 50 -19.02 4.17 -0.20
CA LEU A 50 -17.90 3.52 -0.84
C LEU A 50 -18.39 2.66 -2.01
N LEU A 51 -17.84 2.90 -3.19
CA LEU A 51 -18.14 2.12 -4.39
C LEU A 51 -16.89 1.37 -4.85
N GLY A 52 -17.05 0.08 -5.12
CA GLY A 52 -15.97 -0.75 -5.65
C GLY A 52 -15.69 -0.52 -7.13
N PRO A 53 -14.71 -1.25 -7.68
CA PRO A 53 -14.25 -1.10 -9.07
C PRO A 53 -15.35 -1.34 -10.11
N TYR A 54 -16.29 -2.22 -9.80
CA TYR A 54 -17.16 -2.84 -10.79
C TYR A 54 -18.50 -2.09 -10.88
N PHE A 55 -19.14 -2.18 -12.05
CA PHE A 55 -20.38 -1.45 -12.33
C PHE A 55 -21.59 -2.04 -11.58
N ASP A 56 -21.51 -3.31 -11.21
CA ASP A 56 -22.51 -4.06 -10.46
C ASP A 56 -22.30 -4.00 -8.93
N ASP A 57 -21.21 -3.38 -8.47
CA ASP A 57 -20.94 -3.25 -7.04
C ASP A 57 -22.00 -2.39 -6.35
N GLN A 58 -22.66 -2.94 -5.34
CA GLN A 58 -23.58 -2.15 -4.52
C GLN A 58 -22.82 -1.16 -3.64
N PRO A 59 -23.12 0.15 -3.71
CA PRO A 59 -22.48 1.15 -2.86
C PRO A 59 -22.71 0.85 -1.39
N GLU A 60 -21.65 0.94 -0.59
CA GLU A 60 -21.70 0.74 0.85
C GLU A 60 -21.77 2.08 1.56
N LYS A 61 -22.80 2.28 2.38
CA LYS A 61 -22.92 3.48 3.20
C LYS A 61 -21.87 3.47 4.32
N LEU A 62 -21.04 4.51 4.38
CA LEU A 62 -20.06 4.73 5.44
C LEU A 62 -20.73 5.50 6.58
N LEU A 63 -20.90 4.83 7.73
CA LEU A 63 -21.46 5.43 8.94
C LEU A 63 -20.37 6.25 9.67
N LEU A 64 -20.03 7.40 9.10
CA LEU A 64 -19.00 8.30 9.64
C LEU A 64 -19.61 9.31 10.62
N SER A 65 -18.97 9.47 11.79
CA SER A 65 -19.23 10.57 12.72
C SER A 65 -17.93 10.97 13.44
N PRO A 66 -17.85 12.16 14.08
CA PRO A 66 -16.65 12.60 14.80
C PRO A 66 -16.21 11.64 15.90
N SER A 67 -17.14 10.86 16.45
CA SER A 67 -16.89 9.88 17.50
C SER A 67 -16.69 8.45 16.98
N ALA A 68 -16.88 8.21 15.68
CA ALA A 68 -16.86 6.87 15.10
C ALA A 68 -16.09 6.83 13.78
N SER A 69 -15.06 5.99 13.75
CA SER A 69 -14.30 5.68 12.54
C SER A 69 -14.82 4.40 11.89
N VAL A 70 -14.78 4.33 10.56
CA VAL A 70 -15.08 3.11 9.81
C VAL A 70 -13.77 2.49 9.33
N ARG A 71 -13.47 1.26 9.78
CA ARG A 71 -12.32 0.49 9.32
C ARG A 71 -12.73 -0.48 8.22
N MET A 72 -11.96 -0.50 7.15
CA MET A 72 -12.10 -1.40 6.02
C MET A 72 -10.81 -2.17 5.81
N THR A 73 -10.98 -3.47 5.62
CA THR A 73 -9.90 -4.44 5.64
C THR A 73 -9.56 -4.82 4.20
N GLY A 74 -8.34 -4.53 3.75
CA GLY A 74 -7.83 -5.03 2.45
C GLY A 74 -7.31 -6.46 2.63
N GLY A 75 -7.66 -7.42 1.78
CA GLY A 75 -7.20 -8.80 1.97
C GLY A 75 -7.85 -9.85 1.08
N THR A 76 -7.40 -11.09 1.23
CA THR A 76 -8.02 -12.28 0.65
C THR A 76 -9.43 -12.45 1.22
N GLY A 77 -10.44 -12.08 0.44
CA GLY A 77 -11.85 -12.03 0.85
C GLY A 77 -12.44 -10.61 0.91
N SER A 78 -11.61 -9.57 0.78
CA SER A 78 -12.10 -8.22 0.54
C SER A 78 -12.60 -8.11 -0.89
N ARG A 79 -13.78 -7.49 -1.06
CA ARG A 79 -14.32 -7.16 -2.39
C ARG A 79 -13.56 -6.02 -3.09
N TYR A 80 -12.72 -5.28 -2.35
CA TYR A 80 -12.09 -4.07 -2.84
C TYR A 80 -10.61 -4.29 -3.15
N SER A 81 -10.25 -4.16 -4.42
CA SER A 81 -8.84 -3.97 -4.84
C SER A 81 -8.48 -2.47 -4.93
N HIS A 82 -9.47 -1.68 -5.31
CA HIS A 82 -9.55 -0.23 -5.23
C HIS A 82 -11.02 0.13 -5.00
N ALA A 83 -11.31 1.34 -4.53
CA ALA A 83 -12.66 1.83 -4.34
C ALA A 83 -12.69 3.37 -4.44
N GLN A 84 -13.87 3.94 -4.61
CA GLN A 84 -14.10 5.37 -4.65
C GLN A 84 -14.99 5.79 -3.48
N VAL A 85 -14.59 6.84 -2.77
CA VAL A 85 -15.41 7.44 -1.70
C VAL A 85 -16.23 8.58 -2.29
N TYR A 86 -17.52 8.56 -1.97
CA TYR A 86 -18.52 9.51 -2.40
C TYR A 86 -19.06 10.25 -1.18
N ALA A 87 -19.09 11.58 -1.23
CA ALA A 87 -19.95 12.38 -0.38
C ALA A 87 -21.17 12.80 -1.21
N VAL A 88 -22.38 12.60 -0.71
CA VAL A 88 -23.63 12.88 -1.45
C VAL A 88 -24.53 13.74 -0.58
N ARG A 89 -25.10 14.82 -1.13
CA ARG A 89 -26.06 15.64 -0.40
C ARG A 89 -27.36 14.85 -0.20
N LYS A 90 -27.91 14.84 1.02
CA LYS A 90 -29.18 14.17 1.34
C LYS A 90 -30.35 14.66 0.49
N SER A 91 -30.34 15.94 0.11
CA SER A 91 -31.35 16.52 -0.80
C SER A 91 -31.36 15.89 -2.20
N GLN A 92 -30.24 15.33 -2.67
CA GLN A 92 -30.20 14.59 -3.94
C GLN A 92 -30.74 13.17 -3.79
N LEU A 93 -30.64 12.61 -2.58
CA LEU A 93 -31.13 11.26 -2.27
C LEU A 93 -32.65 11.21 -2.10
N THR A 94 -33.31 12.33 -1.78
CA THR A 94 -34.77 12.37 -1.62
C THR A 94 -35.54 12.10 -2.92
N GLU A 95 -34.89 12.32 -4.07
CA GLU A 95 -35.47 12.06 -5.39
C GLU A 95 -35.34 10.58 -5.80
N LEU A 96 -34.56 9.79 -5.08
CA LEU A 96 -34.31 8.39 -5.38
C LEU A 96 -35.30 7.48 -4.64
N PRO A 97 -35.79 6.41 -5.29
CA PRO A 97 -36.68 5.43 -4.65
C PRO A 97 -35.96 4.52 -3.62
N GLY A 98 -34.66 4.72 -3.40
CA GLY A 98 -33.81 3.88 -2.56
C GLY A 98 -32.38 4.44 -2.45
N PRO A 99 -31.43 3.65 -1.91
CA PRO A 99 -30.03 4.05 -1.90
C PRO A 99 -29.51 4.29 -3.33
N PRO A 100 -28.50 5.15 -3.51
CA PRO A 100 -27.96 5.43 -4.82
C PRO A 100 -27.34 4.15 -5.41
N SER A 101 -27.54 3.94 -6.71
CA SER A 101 -26.89 2.85 -7.44
C SER A 101 -25.45 3.21 -7.81
N ALA A 102 -24.64 2.20 -8.16
CA ALA A 102 -23.30 2.43 -8.71
C ALA A 102 -23.33 3.32 -9.95
N GLU A 103 -24.30 3.07 -10.84
CA GLU A 103 -24.50 3.87 -12.04
C GLU A 103 -24.80 5.32 -11.69
N TRP A 104 -25.72 5.56 -10.75
CA TRP A 104 -26.05 6.91 -10.32
C TRP A 104 -24.82 7.64 -9.76
N LEU A 105 -24.05 7.00 -8.84
CA LEU A 105 -22.84 7.60 -8.27
C LEU A 105 -21.77 7.91 -9.34
N ARG A 106 -21.59 7.06 -10.34
CA ARG A 106 -20.56 7.26 -11.37
C ARG A 106 -20.91 8.37 -12.36
N TRP A 107 -22.19 8.56 -12.66
CA TRP A 107 -22.63 9.55 -13.65
C TRP A 107 -23.02 10.90 -13.03
N HIS A 108 -23.40 10.95 -11.76
CA HIS A 108 -23.71 12.19 -11.07
C HIS A 108 -22.41 12.90 -10.67
N ARG A 109 -22.13 14.06 -11.28
CA ARG A 109 -20.88 14.81 -11.07
C ARG A 109 -21.00 16.00 -10.12
N GLU A 110 -22.23 16.46 -9.85
CA GLU A 110 -22.48 17.58 -8.93
C GLU A 110 -22.61 17.07 -7.49
N GLY A 111 -21.84 17.66 -6.56
CA GLY A 111 -21.84 17.22 -5.17
C GLY A 111 -20.94 16.00 -4.91
N VAL A 112 -20.45 15.37 -5.97
CA VAL A 112 -19.90 14.01 -5.98
C VAL A 112 -18.48 14.05 -6.57
N CYS A 113 -17.47 14.05 -5.70
CA CYS A 113 -16.08 13.90 -6.12
C CYS A 113 -15.56 12.53 -5.64
N PRO A 114 -15.40 11.56 -6.57
CA PRO A 114 -14.80 10.29 -6.21
C PRO A 114 -13.30 10.48 -5.99
N GLU A 115 -12.82 10.12 -4.81
CA GLU A 115 -11.39 9.94 -4.57
C GLU A 115 -11.07 8.44 -4.56
N GLU A 116 -10.14 8.04 -5.41
CA GLU A 116 -9.76 6.64 -5.57
C GLU A 116 -8.82 6.22 -4.44
N ILE A 117 -9.18 5.11 -3.80
CA ILE A 117 -8.45 4.51 -2.70
C ILE A 117 -8.05 3.11 -3.11
N ASN A 118 -6.75 2.87 -3.07
CA ASN A 118 -6.18 1.57 -3.33
C ASN A 118 -6.16 0.74 -2.04
N PHE A 119 -6.59 -0.52 -2.14
CA PHE A 119 -6.54 -1.51 -1.05
C PHE A 119 -5.35 -2.46 -1.17
N ARG A 120 -4.51 -2.25 -2.18
CA ARG A 120 -3.25 -2.99 -2.40
C ARG A 120 -2.19 -2.06 -2.94
N THR A 121 -0.94 -2.30 -2.59
CA THR A 121 0.20 -1.60 -3.18
C THR A 121 1.43 -2.50 -3.22
N ALA A 122 2.40 -2.12 -4.04
CA ALA A 122 3.70 -2.76 -4.07
C ALA A 122 4.63 -2.06 -3.07
N LEU A 123 5.17 -2.81 -2.12
CA LEU A 123 6.23 -2.36 -1.23
C LEU A 123 7.58 -2.91 -1.67
N LEU A 124 8.63 -2.12 -1.45
CA LEU A 124 10.00 -2.63 -1.60
C LEU A 124 10.24 -3.77 -0.61
N PHE A 125 11.06 -4.73 -0.98
CA PHE A 125 11.37 -5.88 -0.14
C PHE A 125 12.05 -5.54 1.19
N THR A 126 12.65 -4.35 1.30
CA THR A 126 13.27 -3.86 2.52
C THR A 126 12.25 -3.32 3.51
N ASP A 127 11.02 -3.06 3.04
CA ASP A 127 9.90 -2.69 3.89
C ASP A 127 9.33 -3.94 4.55
N THR A 128 9.43 -4.00 5.88
CA THR A 128 9.04 -5.16 6.68
C THR A 128 7.54 -5.24 6.96
N ARG A 129 6.74 -4.27 6.52
CA ARG A 129 5.29 -4.29 6.75
C ARG A 129 4.62 -5.40 5.94
N ASP A 130 3.98 -6.33 6.63
CA ASP A 130 3.13 -7.34 5.99
C ASP A 130 1.76 -6.77 5.60
N ARG A 131 1.40 -5.63 6.19
CA ARG A 131 0.19 -4.88 5.90
C ARG A 131 0.41 -3.39 6.12
N ILE A 132 -0.20 -2.58 5.25
CA ILE A 132 -0.24 -1.13 5.44
C ILE A 132 -1.55 -0.76 6.11
N GLU A 133 -1.51 0.12 7.09
CA GLU A 133 -2.69 0.71 7.70
C GLU A 133 -2.65 2.21 7.40
N ILE A 134 -3.64 2.71 6.65
CA ILE A 134 -3.77 4.12 6.29
C ILE A 134 -5.01 4.68 6.97
N THR A 135 -4.87 5.83 7.61
CA THR A 135 -6.00 6.60 8.13
C THR A 135 -6.24 7.79 7.20
N TYR A 136 -7.48 7.89 6.70
CA TYR A 136 -7.95 9.05 5.95
C TYR A 136 -8.97 9.84 6.77
N ARG A 137 -8.91 11.16 6.61
CA ARG A 137 -9.90 12.12 7.07
C ARG A 137 -10.77 12.51 5.88
N VAL A 138 -12.06 12.25 5.98
CA VAL A 138 -13.06 12.70 5.02
C VAL A 138 -13.46 14.13 5.38
N GLU A 139 -13.30 15.03 4.43
CA GLU A 139 -13.68 16.44 4.51
C GLU A 139 -14.72 16.76 3.44
N VAL A 140 -15.70 17.57 3.77
CA VAL A 140 -16.59 18.17 2.78
C VAL A 140 -16.30 19.66 2.68
N ARG A 141 -16.08 20.15 1.46
CA ARG A 141 -15.81 21.55 1.14
C ARG A 141 -16.83 22.02 0.11
N GLN A 142 -17.72 22.93 0.49
CA GLN A 142 -18.80 23.44 -0.36
C GLN A 142 -19.67 22.31 -0.94
N ASP A 143 -19.30 21.80 -2.11
CA ASP A 143 -20.00 20.77 -2.89
C ASP A 143 -19.10 19.58 -3.25
N SER A 144 -17.93 19.42 -2.61
CA SER A 144 -17.03 18.30 -2.88
C SER A 144 -16.58 17.58 -1.62
N GLY A 145 -16.65 16.25 -1.66
CA GLY A 145 -15.98 15.37 -0.71
C GLY A 145 -14.49 15.24 -1.05
N HIS A 146 -13.64 15.24 -0.04
CA HIS A 146 -12.20 15.04 -0.14
C HIS A 146 -11.76 14.03 0.91
N VAL A 147 -10.75 13.23 0.59
CA VAL A 147 -10.20 12.19 1.46
C VAL A 147 -8.72 12.48 1.68
N VAL A 148 -8.41 13.12 2.81
CA VAL A 148 -7.04 13.53 3.14
C VAL A 148 -6.36 12.41 3.92
N LYS A 149 -5.20 11.93 3.44
CA LYS A 149 -4.38 10.99 4.20
C LYS A 149 -3.76 11.68 5.41
N ILE A 150 -4.11 11.23 6.62
CA ILE A 150 -3.63 11.81 7.88
C ILE A 150 -2.66 10.90 8.64
N GLY A 151 -2.61 9.60 8.30
CA GLY A 151 -1.71 8.67 8.95
C GLY A 151 -1.42 7.43 8.11
N GLU A 152 -0.24 6.87 8.30
CA GLU A 152 0.18 5.57 7.76
C GLU A 152 1.10 4.90 8.78
N ASN A 153 0.93 3.59 9.01
CA ASN A 153 1.86 2.83 9.85
C ASN A 153 3.26 2.80 9.22
N VAL A 154 4.31 2.99 10.03
CA VAL A 154 5.69 3.05 9.52
C VAL A 154 6.35 1.68 9.62
N GLY A 155 7.08 1.29 8.57
CA GLY A 155 7.91 0.08 8.59
C GLY A 155 9.11 0.20 9.52
N ASN A 156 9.82 -0.92 9.74
CA ASN A 156 11.00 -0.92 10.60
C ASN A 156 12.21 -0.27 9.91
N ARG A 157 12.49 0.99 10.25
CA ARG A 157 13.63 1.75 9.72
C ARG A 157 14.99 1.10 9.97
N TRP A 158 15.14 0.28 11.02
CA TRP A 158 16.41 -0.41 11.27
C TRP A 158 16.68 -1.49 10.24
N VAL A 159 15.65 -2.20 9.79
CA VAL A 159 15.80 -3.24 8.76
C VAL A 159 16.12 -2.59 7.42
N GLU A 160 15.43 -1.51 7.07
CA GLU A 160 15.73 -0.72 5.87
C GLU A 160 17.19 -0.22 5.87
N ARG A 161 17.63 0.40 6.96
CA ARG A 161 19.03 0.84 7.11
C ARG A 161 20.02 -0.32 7.08
N GLY A 162 19.66 -1.45 7.67
CA GLY A 162 20.46 -2.67 7.64
C GLY A 162 20.68 -3.18 6.22
N TRP A 163 19.63 -3.15 5.39
CA TRP A 163 19.73 -3.50 3.97
C TRP A 163 20.59 -2.52 3.17
N ILE A 164 20.44 -1.21 3.40
CA ILE A 164 21.28 -0.19 2.76
C ILE A 164 22.75 -0.39 3.15
N ALA A 165 23.02 -0.61 4.44
CA ALA A 165 24.37 -0.88 4.94
C ALA A 165 24.93 -2.16 4.31
N ALA A 166 24.17 -3.25 4.27
CA ALA A 166 24.59 -4.49 3.63
C ALA A 166 24.90 -4.31 2.14
N ALA A 167 24.07 -3.54 1.42
CA ALA A 167 24.29 -3.22 0.00
C ALA A 167 25.59 -2.44 -0.26
N ILE A 168 26.09 -1.69 0.73
CA ILE A 168 27.35 -0.95 0.64
C ILE A 168 28.54 -1.81 1.12
N PHE A 169 28.45 -2.40 2.31
CA PHE A 169 29.58 -3.07 2.95
C PHE A 169 29.92 -4.42 2.33
N VAL A 170 28.93 -5.17 1.80
CA VAL A 170 29.19 -6.47 1.17
C VAL A 170 30.04 -6.31 -0.10
N PRO A 171 29.71 -5.43 -1.07
CA PRO A 171 30.56 -5.19 -2.23
C PRO A 171 31.96 -4.68 -1.85
N LEU A 172 32.05 -3.73 -0.91
CA LEU A 172 33.35 -3.23 -0.44
C LEU A 172 34.21 -4.33 0.18
N GLY A 173 33.60 -5.24 0.95
CA GLY A 173 34.27 -6.42 1.50
C GLY A 173 34.80 -7.35 0.41
N ILE A 174 33.98 -7.64 -0.62
CA ILE A 174 34.39 -8.48 -1.76
C ILE A 174 35.55 -7.84 -2.53
N ILE A 175 35.47 -6.54 -2.83
CA ILE A 175 36.53 -5.78 -3.52
C ILE A 175 37.83 -5.83 -2.70
N SER A 176 37.74 -5.57 -1.40
CA SER A 176 38.89 -5.56 -0.49
C SER A 176 39.56 -6.93 -0.40
N LEU A 177 38.76 -8.01 -0.31
CA LEU A 177 39.26 -9.38 -0.29
C LEU A 177 39.94 -9.76 -1.62
N GLY A 178 39.36 -9.33 -2.75
CA GLY A 178 39.94 -9.49 -4.08
C GLY A 178 41.30 -8.81 -4.20
N LEU A 179 41.40 -7.54 -3.79
CA LEU A 179 42.64 -6.77 -3.76
C LEU A 179 43.69 -7.42 -2.84
N TRP A 180 43.31 -7.90 -1.66
CA TRP A 180 44.21 -8.61 -0.76
C TRP A 180 44.77 -9.88 -1.41
N ARG A 181 43.92 -10.68 -2.06
CA ARG A 181 44.35 -11.90 -2.76
C ARG A 181 45.33 -11.60 -3.88
N VAL A 182 45.07 -10.58 -4.71
CA VAL A 182 45.97 -10.15 -5.79
C VAL A 182 47.32 -9.71 -5.22
N ARG A 183 47.32 -8.89 -4.16
CA ARG A 183 48.56 -8.45 -3.49
C ARG A 183 49.35 -9.63 -2.93
N ARG A 184 48.69 -10.61 -2.32
CA ARG A 184 49.34 -11.80 -1.75
C ARG A 184 50.00 -12.65 -2.84
N VAL A 185 49.30 -12.89 -3.95
CA VAL A 185 49.85 -13.66 -5.08
C VAL A 185 51.04 -12.95 -5.72
N ARG A 186 50.99 -11.62 -5.86
CA ARG A 186 52.13 -10.85 -6.39
C ARG A 186 53.37 -10.97 -5.50
N ARG A 187 53.24 -10.83 -4.18
CA ARG A 187 54.38 -10.99 -3.24
C ARG A 187 55.02 -12.38 -3.32
N LEU A 188 54.23 -13.42 -3.56
CA LEU A 188 54.72 -14.79 -3.69
C LEU A 188 55.36 -15.09 -5.06
N ARG A 189 55.24 -14.19 -6.04
CA ARG A 189 55.77 -14.36 -7.41
C ARG A 189 56.95 -13.43 -7.73
N THR A 190 57.22 -12.43 -6.91
CA THR A 190 58.49 -11.69 -6.92
C THR A 190 59.52 -12.47 -6.11
N PRO A 191 60.59 -13.01 -6.74
CA PRO A 191 61.69 -13.66 -6.04
C PRO A 191 62.49 -12.68 -5.18
#